data_AF-A0A3D2SYH4-F1
#
_entry.id   AF-A0A3D2SYH4-F1
#
_cell.length_a   1.000
_cell.length_b   1.000
_cell.length_c   1.000
_cell.angle_alpha   90.00
_cell.angle_beta   90.00
_cell.angle_gamma   90.00
#
_symmetry.space_group_name_H-M   'P 1'
#
loop_
_entity.id
_entity.type
_entity.pdbx_description
1 polymer ?
#
loop_
_entity_poly.entity_id
_entity_poly.type
_entity_poly.pdbx_seq_one_letter_code
_entity_poly.pdbx_strand_id
1 'polypeptide(L)'
;MLATGGYLGHMWELYAMWTWISAFLFAAAAGAVSDTIIDLVVFGTIAAGALGCVWGGVAADRIGRHRVVNLAMAVSGGCCLSVGVLFQAPFVFLVGLTWAWGFFVVADSAQFSALVTEVAPQDSVGTALMLQTSLGFLVTMVTIQAVPAIVGAFGWQWAFAFLAAGPVCGICSILLLERSQRVYCVQEPMGN
;
A
#
# COMPACT_ATOMS: atom_id res chain seq x y z
N MET A 1 -15.53 5.49 -8.80
CA MET A 1 -15.60 5.16 -7.35
C MET A 1 -14.72 3.97 -6.99
N LEU A 2 -14.81 2.81 -7.67
CA LEU A 2 -14.00 1.62 -7.32
C LEU A 2 -12.48 1.83 -7.46
N ALA A 3 -12.00 2.52 -8.50
CA ALA A 3 -10.58 2.89 -8.64
C ALA A 3 -10.09 3.78 -7.47
N THR A 4 -10.93 4.72 -7.04
CA THR A 4 -10.69 5.55 -5.85
C THR A 4 -10.65 4.69 -4.58
N GLY A 5 -11.56 3.72 -4.43
CA GLY A 5 -11.56 2.79 -3.29
C GLY A 5 -10.26 1.98 -3.19
N GLY A 6 -9.72 1.52 -4.32
CA GLY A 6 -8.38 0.92 -4.40
C GLY A 6 -7.30 1.84 -3.83
N TYR A 7 -7.26 3.08 -4.31
CA TYR A 7 -6.29 4.08 -3.85
C TYR A 7 -6.43 4.43 -2.37
N LEU A 8 -7.65 4.52 -1.83
CA LEU A 8 -7.85 4.76 -0.41
C LEU A 8 -7.33 3.61 0.45
N GLY A 9 -7.49 2.36 -0.02
CA GLY A 9 -6.92 1.19 0.63
C GLY A 9 -5.39 1.20 0.67
N HIS A 10 -4.76 1.63 -0.44
CA HIS A 10 -3.32 1.85 -0.51
C HIS A 10 -2.84 2.98 0.42
N MET A 11 -3.53 4.13 0.42
CA MET A 11 -3.19 5.29 1.26
C MET A 11 -3.36 5.01 2.75
N TRP A 12 -4.33 4.15 3.12
CA TRP A 12 -4.53 3.68 4.50
C TRP A 12 -3.23 3.07 5.07
N GLU A 13 -2.54 2.25 4.27
CA GLU A 13 -1.32 1.56 4.66
C GLU A 13 -0.06 2.43 4.52
N LEU A 14 0.18 2.97 3.31
CA LEU A 14 1.48 3.50 2.87
C LEU A 14 2.09 4.51 3.83
N TYR A 15 1.35 5.58 4.12
CA TYR A 15 1.91 6.70 4.87
C TYR A 15 2.01 6.42 6.36
N ALA A 16 1.11 5.60 6.92
CA ALA A 16 1.23 5.13 8.29
C ALA A 16 2.45 4.22 8.45
N MET A 17 2.71 3.33 7.49
CA MET A 17 3.92 2.52 7.44
C MET A 17 5.17 3.41 7.42
N TRP A 18 5.30 4.33 6.47
CA TRP A 18 6.46 5.23 6.39
C TRP A 18 6.69 6.06 7.65
N THR A 19 5.62 6.57 8.24
CA THR A 19 5.72 7.42 9.45
C THR A 19 6.27 6.64 10.64
N TRP A 20 5.84 5.38 10.80
CA TRP A 20 6.07 4.63 12.04
C TRP A 20 7.10 3.50 11.91
N ILE A 21 7.58 3.18 10.71
CA ILE A 21 8.53 2.07 10.51
C ILE A 21 9.83 2.25 11.27
N SER A 22 10.33 3.48 11.37
CA SER A 22 11.53 3.79 12.16
C SER A 22 11.32 3.47 13.64
N ALA A 23 10.28 4.07 14.25
CA ALA A 23 9.95 3.83 15.65
C ALA A 23 9.70 2.34 15.95
N PHE A 24 9.03 1.63 15.03
CA PHE A 24 8.83 0.18 15.14
C PHE A 24 10.15 -0.60 15.14
N LEU A 25 11.06 -0.31 14.21
CA LEU A 25 12.34 -1.01 14.11
C LEU A 25 13.25 -0.73 15.33
N PHE A 26 13.24 0.50 15.85
CA PHE A 26 13.91 0.83 17.11
C PHE A 26 13.32 0.04 18.29
N ALA A 27 11.99 -0.05 18.37
CA ALA A 27 11.33 -0.83 19.42
C ALA A 27 11.62 -2.33 19.30
N ALA A 28 11.64 -2.88 18.08
CA ALA A 28 11.90 -4.29 17.82
C ALA A 28 13.36 -4.68 18.05
N ALA A 29 14.31 -3.77 17.77
CA ALA A 29 15.73 -4.00 18.02
C ALA A 29 16.06 -4.11 19.51
N ALA A 30 15.27 -3.49 20.40
CA ALA A 30 15.42 -3.54 21.85
C ALA A 30 16.85 -3.28 22.36
N GLY A 31 17.61 -2.42 21.66
CA GLY A 31 19.01 -2.09 21.98
C GLY A 31 20.03 -3.17 21.59
N ALA A 32 19.62 -4.27 20.97
CA ALA A 32 20.51 -5.35 20.51
C ALA A 32 21.24 -5.02 19.19
N VAL A 33 20.81 -3.97 18.49
CA VAL A 33 21.34 -3.53 17.19
C VAL A 33 21.72 -2.06 17.31
N SER A 34 22.78 -1.63 16.64
CA SER A 34 23.19 -0.23 16.65
C SER A 34 22.21 0.67 15.90
N ASP A 35 22.03 1.89 16.41
CA ASP A 35 21.15 2.90 15.80
C ASP A 35 21.47 3.13 14.32
N THR A 36 22.76 3.16 13.95
CA THR A 36 23.20 3.30 12.55
C THR A 36 22.70 2.18 11.65
N ILE A 37 22.68 0.93 12.13
CA ILE A 37 22.15 -0.19 11.33
C ILE A 37 20.63 -0.04 11.18
N ILE A 38 19.93 0.36 12.25
CA ILE A 38 18.48 0.58 12.21
C ILE A 38 18.14 1.68 11.19
N ASP A 39 18.85 2.80 11.21
CA ASP A 39 18.69 3.90 10.26
C ASP A 39 18.95 3.47 8.81
N LEU A 40 19.98 2.65 8.56
CA LEU A 40 20.24 2.09 7.23
C LEU A 40 19.11 1.16 6.76
N VAL A 41 18.51 0.39 7.68
CA VAL A 41 17.37 -0.48 7.36
C VAL A 41 16.12 0.34 7.08
N VAL A 42 15.86 1.40 7.83
CA VAL A 42 14.77 2.35 7.58
C VAL A 42 14.96 3.01 6.22
N PHE A 43 16.16 3.53 5.94
CA PHE A 43 16.51 4.11 4.64
C PHE A 43 16.29 3.10 3.52
N GLY A 44 16.80 1.87 3.66
CA GLY A 44 16.62 0.80 2.67
C GLY A 44 15.16 0.45 2.46
N THR A 45 14.34 0.45 3.52
CA THR A 45 12.90 0.21 3.45
C THR A 45 12.20 1.26 2.59
N ILE A 46 12.50 2.54 2.78
CA ILE A 46 11.91 3.63 2.00
C ILE A 46 12.47 3.63 0.57
N ALA A 47 13.79 3.46 0.41
CA ALA A 47 14.47 3.46 -0.89
C ALA A 47 14.02 2.29 -1.79
N ALA A 48 13.69 1.14 -1.21
CA ALA A 48 13.12 -0.01 -1.93
C ALA A 48 11.83 0.36 -2.66
N GLY A 49 11.05 1.33 -2.15
CA GLY A 49 9.85 1.83 -2.80
C GLY A 49 10.12 2.48 -4.16
N ALA A 50 11.27 3.14 -4.35
CA ALA A 50 11.65 3.70 -5.64
C ALA A 50 11.84 2.60 -6.71
N LEU A 51 12.44 1.47 -6.31
CA LEU A 51 12.56 0.29 -7.17
C LEU A 51 11.19 -0.33 -7.44
N GLY A 52 10.33 -0.36 -6.41
CA GLY A 52 8.94 -0.80 -6.49
C GLY A 52 8.14 -0.04 -7.53
N CYS A 53 8.23 1.30 -7.54
CA CYS A 53 7.60 2.18 -8.53
C CYS A 53 7.98 1.80 -9.98
N VAL A 54 9.28 1.67 -10.25
CA VAL A 54 9.78 1.34 -11.60
C VAL A 54 9.31 -0.05 -12.01
N TRP A 55 9.47 -1.03 -11.12
CA TRP A 55 9.01 -2.40 -11.38
C TRP A 55 7.51 -2.47 -11.60
N GLY A 56 6.72 -1.78 -10.79
CA GLY A 56 5.26 -1.74 -10.88
C GLY A 56 4.78 -1.15 -12.21
N GLY A 57 5.43 -0.10 -12.69
CA GLY A 57 5.20 0.45 -14.04
C GLY A 57 5.45 -0.59 -15.14
N VAL A 58 6.66 -1.14 -15.19
CA VAL A 58 7.06 -2.13 -16.22
C VAL A 58 6.20 -3.40 -16.15
N ALA A 59 5.88 -3.86 -14.94
CA ALA A 59 5.02 -5.02 -14.74
C ALA A 59 3.60 -4.76 -15.23
N ALA A 60 3.07 -3.56 -14.99
CA ALA A 60 1.70 -3.22 -15.36
C ALA A 60 1.50 -3.21 -16.88
N ASP A 61 2.51 -2.77 -17.63
CA ASP A 61 2.51 -2.84 -19.09
C ASP A 61 2.53 -4.28 -19.63
N ARG A 62 3.06 -5.24 -18.86
CA ARG A 62 3.19 -6.64 -19.27
C ARG A 62 2.03 -7.53 -18.86
N ILE A 63 1.57 -7.42 -17.61
CA ILE A 63 0.56 -8.33 -17.02
C ILE A 63 -0.77 -7.63 -16.72
N GLY A 64 -0.87 -6.32 -16.94
CA GLY A 64 -2.06 -5.51 -16.71
C GLY A 64 -2.10 -4.86 -15.33
N ARG A 65 -2.62 -3.63 -15.27
CA ARG A 65 -2.65 -2.78 -14.08
C ARG A 65 -3.36 -3.41 -12.88
N HIS A 66 -4.55 -3.99 -13.10
CA HIS A 66 -5.33 -4.61 -12.02
C HIS A 66 -4.57 -5.73 -11.32
N ARG A 67 -3.83 -6.55 -12.08
CA ARG A 67 -3.06 -7.66 -11.51
C ARG A 67 -1.89 -7.18 -10.67
N VAL A 68 -1.15 -6.18 -11.17
CA VAL A 68 -0.04 -5.58 -10.43
C VAL A 68 -0.53 -4.93 -9.14
N VAL A 69 -1.61 -4.16 -9.21
CA VAL A 69 -2.22 -3.49 -8.06
C VAL A 69 -2.65 -4.51 -7.00
N ASN A 70 -3.38 -5.56 -7.40
CA ASN A 70 -3.83 -6.59 -6.46
C ASN A 70 -2.64 -7.39 -5.86
N LEU A 71 -1.60 -7.68 -6.65
CA LEU A 71 -0.41 -8.37 -6.17
C LEU A 71 0.35 -7.52 -5.15
N ALA A 72 0.58 -6.24 -5.48
CA ALA A 72 1.26 -5.29 -4.61
C ALA A 72 0.55 -5.17 -3.25
N MET A 73 -0.76 -4.91 -3.27
CA MET A 73 -1.57 -4.84 -2.05
C MET A 73 -1.61 -6.17 -1.29
N ALA A 74 -1.66 -7.32 -1.98
CA ALA A 74 -1.68 -8.61 -1.29
C ALA A 74 -0.37 -8.87 -0.55
N VAL A 75 0.76 -8.53 -1.16
CA VAL A 75 2.08 -8.70 -0.53
C VAL A 75 2.30 -7.67 0.57
N SER A 76 1.96 -6.40 0.37
CA SER A 76 2.09 -5.36 1.40
C SER A 76 1.17 -5.63 2.60
N GLY A 77 -0.10 -6.00 2.36
CA GLY A 77 -1.03 -6.44 3.40
C GLY A 77 -0.56 -7.70 4.13
N GLY A 78 0.09 -8.63 3.43
CA GLY A 78 0.78 -9.76 4.04
C GLY A 78 1.92 -9.33 4.97
N CYS A 79 2.68 -8.30 4.58
CA CYS A 79 3.74 -7.72 5.41
C CYS A 79 3.16 -7.04 6.66
N CYS A 80 2.05 -6.30 6.55
CA CYS A 80 1.34 -5.71 7.70
C CYS A 80 1.01 -6.74 8.79
N LEU A 81 0.58 -7.93 8.39
CA LEU A 81 0.25 -9.01 9.34
C LEU A 81 1.50 -9.72 9.87
N SER A 82 2.50 -9.90 9.02
CA SER A 82 3.71 -10.66 9.35
C SER A 82 4.68 -9.89 10.24
N VAL A 83 4.73 -8.56 10.11
CA VAL A 83 5.70 -7.71 10.82
C VAL A 83 5.49 -7.76 12.33
N GLY A 84 4.23 -7.86 12.78
CA GLY A 84 3.88 -8.07 14.18
C GLY A 84 4.36 -9.41 14.71
N VAL A 85 4.18 -10.49 13.95
CA VAL A 85 4.63 -11.85 14.34
C VAL A 85 6.16 -11.89 14.48
N LEU A 86 6.89 -11.17 13.64
CA LEU A 86 8.34 -11.09 13.66
C LEU A 86 8.90 -10.03 14.63
N PHE A 87 8.07 -9.37 15.43
CA PHE A 87 8.51 -8.31 16.34
C PHE A 87 9.60 -8.74 17.34
N GLN A 88 9.59 -10.00 17.76
CA GLN A 88 10.59 -10.60 18.68
C GLN A 88 11.56 -11.55 17.96
N ALA A 89 11.49 -11.62 16.63
CA ALA A 89 12.38 -12.47 15.84
C ALA A 89 13.77 -11.81 15.68
N PRO A 90 14.81 -12.57 15.28
CA PRO A 90 16.10 -11.99 14.95
C PRO A 90 15.96 -10.85 13.93
N PHE A 91 16.62 -9.72 14.19
CA PHE A 91 16.45 -8.47 13.45
C PHE A 91 16.62 -8.62 11.93
N VAL A 92 17.47 -9.55 11.47
CA VAL A 92 17.67 -9.86 10.05
C VAL A 92 16.37 -10.22 9.31
N PHE A 93 15.42 -10.90 9.96
CA PHE A 93 14.13 -11.23 9.34
C PHE A 93 13.26 -9.99 9.15
N LEU A 94 13.33 -9.04 10.10
CA LEU A 94 12.66 -7.75 9.95
C LEU A 94 13.25 -6.96 8.80
N VAL A 95 14.58 -6.94 8.61
CA VAL A 95 15.21 -6.25 7.46
C VAL A 95 14.63 -6.74 6.14
N GLY A 96 14.61 -8.05 5.92
CA GLY A 96 14.08 -8.63 4.68
C GLY A 96 12.59 -8.32 4.49
N LEU A 97 11.81 -8.45 5.56
CA LEU A 97 10.37 -8.17 5.50
C LEU A 97 10.08 -6.69 5.22
N THR A 98 10.73 -5.76 5.91
CA THR A 98 10.44 -4.33 5.76
C THR A 98 10.89 -3.81 4.40
N TRP A 99 11.98 -4.36 3.83
CA TRP A 99 12.38 -4.01 2.47
C TRP A 99 11.40 -4.54 1.42
N ALA A 100 10.92 -5.78 1.58
CA ALA A 100 9.86 -6.30 0.73
C ALA A 100 8.58 -5.45 0.88
N TRP A 101 8.22 -5.09 2.10
CA TRP A 101 7.07 -4.25 2.38
C TRP A 101 7.21 -2.88 1.71
N GLY A 102 8.33 -2.19 1.90
CA GLY A 102 8.63 -0.90 1.30
C GLY A 102 8.64 -0.92 -0.24
N PHE A 103 9.09 -2.02 -0.84
CA PHE A 103 9.01 -2.23 -2.28
C PHE A 103 7.55 -2.36 -2.75
N PHE A 104 6.78 -3.28 -2.16
CA PHE A 104 5.43 -3.60 -2.64
C PHE A 104 4.39 -2.55 -2.28
N VAL A 105 4.54 -1.85 -1.15
CA VAL A 105 3.62 -0.79 -0.72
C VAL A 105 3.67 0.44 -1.64
N VAL A 106 4.68 0.56 -2.50
CA VAL A 106 4.83 1.69 -3.46
C VAL A 106 4.61 1.24 -4.91
N ALA A 107 4.67 -0.07 -5.19
CA ALA A 107 4.64 -0.61 -6.55
C ALA A 107 3.32 -0.33 -7.32
N ASP A 108 2.23 -0.14 -6.61
CA ASP A 108 0.90 0.13 -7.16
C ASP A 108 0.53 1.63 -7.25
N SER A 109 1.30 2.54 -6.64
CA SER A 109 0.95 3.96 -6.55
C SER A 109 0.69 4.62 -7.91
N ALA A 110 1.60 4.41 -8.88
CA ALA A 110 1.47 4.97 -10.23
C ALA A 110 0.25 4.41 -10.99
N GLN A 111 -0.17 3.19 -10.65
CA GLN A 111 -1.27 2.50 -11.32
C GLN A 111 -2.62 3.09 -10.94
N PHE A 112 -2.78 3.60 -9.71
CA PHE A 112 -4.04 4.21 -9.29
C PHE A 112 -4.36 5.51 -10.04
N SER A 113 -3.34 6.33 -10.31
CA SER A 113 -3.50 7.54 -11.14
C SER A 113 -3.90 7.16 -12.57
N ALA A 114 -3.24 6.16 -13.16
CA ALA A 114 -3.60 5.66 -14.48
C ALA A 114 -5.05 5.13 -14.50
N LEU A 115 -5.42 4.27 -13.55
CA LEU A 115 -6.75 3.68 -13.47
C LEU A 115 -7.86 4.71 -13.30
N VAL A 116 -7.65 5.76 -12.48
CA VAL A 116 -8.68 6.80 -12.34
C VAL A 116 -8.83 7.61 -13.63
N THR A 117 -7.75 7.89 -14.35
CA THR A 117 -7.81 8.62 -15.63
C THR A 117 -8.48 7.84 -16.74
N GLU A 118 -8.40 6.51 -16.72
CA GLU A 118 -9.06 5.64 -17.70
C GLU A 118 -10.55 5.44 -17.44
N VAL A 119 -10.97 5.52 -16.17
CA VAL A 119 -12.36 5.30 -15.76
C VAL A 119 -13.16 6.61 -15.68
N ALA A 120 -12.49 7.75 -15.45
CA ALA A 120 -13.15 9.03 -15.35
C ALA A 120 -13.57 9.56 -16.74
N PRO A 121 -14.74 10.23 -16.85
CA PRO A 121 -15.09 11.01 -18.03
C PRO A 121 -14.01 12.05 -18.36
N GLN A 122 -13.73 12.26 -19.64
CA GLN A 122 -12.61 13.11 -20.10
C GLN A 122 -12.71 14.55 -19.59
N ASP A 123 -13.91 15.08 -19.40
CA ASP A 123 -14.17 16.42 -18.87
C ASP A 123 -13.96 16.53 -17.34
N SER A 124 -13.81 15.40 -16.64
CA SER A 124 -13.83 15.31 -15.18
C SER A 124 -12.60 14.64 -14.57
N VAL A 125 -11.59 14.28 -15.39
CA VAL A 125 -10.37 13.59 -14.93
C VAL A 125 -9.63 14.38 -13.84
N GLY A 126 -9.48 15.69 -14.01
CA GLY A 126 -8.83 16.55 -13.03
C GLY A 126 -9.56 16.55 -11.68
N THR A 127 -10.89 16.65 -11.70
CA THR A 127 -11.72 16.59 -10.48
C THR A 127 -11.62 15.22 -9.81
N ALA A 128 -11.62 14.13 -10.59
CA ALA A 128 -11.49 12.78 -10.06
C ALA A 128 -10.14 12.55 -9.36
N LEU A 129 -9.04 13.00 -9.96
CA LEU A 129 -7.70 12.96 -9.36
C LEU A 129 -7.62 13.81 -8.09
N MET A 130 -8.17 15.02 -8.11
CA MET A 130 -8.19 15.90 -6.94
C MET A 130 -8.96 15.27 -5.78
N LEU A 131 -10.15 14.73 -6.04
CA LEU A 131 -10.97 14.06 -5.01
C LEU A 131 -10.27 12.82 -4.48
N GLN A 132 -9.72 11.98 -5.37
CA GLN A 132 -8.97 10.79 -4.98
C GLN A 132 -7.81 11.14 -4.05
N THR A 133 -6.99 12.10 -4.43
CA THR A 133 -5.82 12.55 -3.66
C THR A 133 -6.23 13.16 -2.32
N SER A 134 -7.24 14.03 -2.31
CA SER A 134 -7.73 14.70 -1.09
C SER A 134 -8.29 13.69 -0.09
N LEU A 135 -9.10 12.74 -0.55
CA LEU A 135 -9.64 11.67 0.28
C LEU A 135 -8.54 10.72 0.76
N GLY A 136 -7.54 10.43 -0.09
CA GLY A 136 -6.39 9.63 0.29
C GLY A 136 -5.63 10.23 1.46
N PHE A 137 -5.28 11.52 1.38
CA PHE A 137 -4.60 12.20 2.49
C PHE A 137 -5.46 12.32 3.74
N LEU A 138 -6.78 12.50 3.60
CA LEU A 138 -7.69 12.49 4.73
C LEU A 138 -7.67 11.13 5.46
N VAL A 139 -7.70 10.03 4.71
CA VAL A 139 -7.62 8.67 5.27
C VAL A 139 -6.25 8.43 5.92
N THR A 140 -5.17 8.82 5.26
CA THR A 140 -3.80 8.77 5.80
C THR A 140 -3.68 9.47 7.15
N MET A 141 -4.30 10.64 7.30
CA MET A 141 -4.27 11.40 8.55
C MET A 141 -4.90 10.60 9.70
N VAL A 142 -5.95 9.82 9.42
CA VAL A 142 -6.59 8.95 10.41
C VAL A 142 -5.65 7.80 10.80
N THR A 143 -5.05 7.12 9.83
CA THR A 143 -4.20 5.95 10.10
C THR A 143 -2.91 6.31 10.81
N ILE A 144 -2.26 7.43 10.43
CA ILE A 144 -1.07 7.93 11.14
C ILE A 144 -1.37 8.20 12.61
N GLN A 145 -2.51 8.80 12.94
CA GLN A 145 -2.89 9.08 14.33
C GLN A 145 -3.38 7.84 15.08
N ALA A 146 -3.93 6.84 14.37
CA ALA A 146 -4.39 5.61 14.98
C ALA A 146 -3.23 4.72 15.48
N VAL A 147 -2.10 4.66 14.75
CA VAL A 147 -0.96 3.78 15.12
C VAL A 147 -0.51 4.00 16.58
N PRO A 148 -0.18 5.23 17.05
CA PRO A 148 0.25 5.43 18.44
C PRO A 148 -0.80 5.03 19.48
N ALA A 149 -2.08 5.29 19.21
CA ALA A 149 -3.16 4.89 20.10
C ALA A 149 -3.24 3.36 20.23
N ILE A 150 -3.07 2.65 19.12
CA ILE A 150 -3.05 1.18 19.09
C ILE A 150 -1.78 0.64 19.76
N VAL A 151 -0.62 1.26 19.54
CA VAL A 151 0.62 0.93 20.26
C VAL A 151 0.45 1.10 21.77
N GLY A 152 -0.18 2.19 22.21
CA GLY A 152 -0.42 2.44 23.63
C GLY A 152 -1.37 1.43 24.28
N ALA A 153 -2.34 0.90 23.52
CA ALA A 153 -3.32 -0.05 24.03
C ALA A 153 -2.89 -1.52 23.92
N PHE A 154 -2.19 -1.90 22.84
CA PHE A 154 -1.91 -3.30 22.47
C PHE A 154 -0.42 -3.56 22.21
N GLY A 155 0.42 -2.53 22.14
CA GLY A 155 1.85 -2.65 21.83
C GLY A 155 2.16 -2.71 20.33
N TRP A 156 3.45 -2.62 20.00
CA TRP A 156 3.96 -2.62 18.63
C TRP A 156 3.63 -3.90 17.84
N GLN A 157 3.49 -5.02 18.54
CA GLN A 157 3.21 -6.32 17.91
C GLN A 157 1.90 -6.34 17.11
N TRP A 158 0.91 -5.53 17.50
CA TRP A 158 -0.40 -5.50 16.84
C TRP A 158 -0.64 -4.20 16.06
N ALA A 159 0.25 -3.23 16.21
CA ALA A 159 0.10 -1.88 15.68
C ALA A 159 0.02 -1.80 14.16
N PHE A 160 0.61 -2.74 13.42
CA PHE A 160 0.53 -2.74 11.96
C PHE A 160 -0.50 -3.73 11.39
N ALA A 161 -1.05 -4.63 12.20
CA ALA A 161 -2.07 -5.57 11.74
C ALA A 161 -3.34 -4.84 11.26
N PHE A 162 -3.71 -3.71 11.88
CA PHE A 162 -4.87 -2.92 11.43
C PHE A 162 -4.66 -2.26 10.06
N LEU A 163 -3.40 -2.03 9.64
CA LEU A 163 -3.11 -1.45 8.33
C LEU A 163 -3.50 -2.41 7.20
N ALA A 164 -3.50 -3.73 7.45
CA ALA A 164 -3.93 -4.74 6.49
C ALA A 164 -5.40 -4.59 6.05
N ALA A 165 -6.23 -3.88 6.83
CA ALA A 165 -7.60 -3.56 6.41
C ALA A 165 -7.64 -2.70 5.14
N GLY A 166 -6.66 -1.82 4.94
CA GLY A 166 -6.51 -0.99 3.74
C GLY A 166 -6.34 -1.84 2.48
N PRO A 167 -5.28 -2.66 2.38
CA PRO A 167 -5.06 -3.57 1.26
C PRO A 167 -6.22 -4.52 0.98
N VAL A 168 -6.88 -5.08 2.01
CA VAL A 168 -8.05 -5.95 1.82
C VAL A 168 -9.19 -5.19 1.12
N CYS A 169 -9.55 -4.01 1.64
CA CYS A 169 -10.58 -3.15 1.04
C CYS A 169 -10.18 -2.67 -0.37
N GLY A 170 -8.90 -2.38 -0.58
CA GLY A 170 -8.35 -1.96 -1.87
C GLY A 170 -8.44 -3.07 -2.92
N ILE A 171 -8.01 -4.29 -2.59
CA ILE A 171 -8.12 -5.48 -3.45
C ILE A 171 -9.58 -5.75 -3.80
N CYS A 172 -10.48 -5.74 -2.82
CA CYS A 172 -11.91 -5.92 -3.07
C CYS A 172 -12.45 -4.88 -4.08
N SER A 173 -12.04 -3.62 -3.94
CA SER A 173 -12.46 -2.54 -4.85
C SER A 173 -11.96 -2.77 -6.28
N ILE A 174 -10.71 -3.19 -6.45
CA ILE A 174 -10.12 -3.43 -7.78
C ILE A 174 -10.67 -4.69 -8.43
N LEU A 175 -10.92 -5.76 -7.66
CA LEU A 175 -11.60 -6.96 -8.17
C LEU A 175 -13.02 -6.66 -8.65
N LEU A 176 -13.76 -5.82 -7.93
CA LEU A 176 -15.08 -5.37 -8.36
C LEU A 176 -14.99 -4.49 -9.61
N LEU A 177 -13.97 -3.63 -9.72
CA LEU A 177 -13.74 -2.81 -10.90
C LEU A 177 -13.50 -3.69 -12.13
N GLU A 178 -12.59 -4.65 -12.03
CA GLU A 178 -12.27 -5.58 -13.12
C GLU A 178 -13.49 -6.39 -13.58
N ARG A 179 -14.36 -6.79 -12.64
CA ARG A 179 -15.62 -7.46 -12.97
C ARG A 179 -16.57 -6.53 -13.72
N SER A 180 -16.73 -5.29 -13.26
CA SER A 180 -17.62 -4.32 -13.92
C SER A 180 -17.20 -4.02 -15.35
N GLN A 181 -15.91 -3.78 -15.61
CA GLN A 181 -15.40 -3.50 -16.96
C GLN A 181 -15.55 -4.69 -17.91
N ARG A 182 -15.38 -5.92 -17.42
CA ARG A 182 -15.64 -7.12 -18.24
C ARG A 182 -17.10 -7.23 -18.67
N VAL A 183 -18.05 -6.87 -17.80
CA VAL A 183 -19.48 -6.89 -18.15
C VAL A 183 -19.80 -5.87 -19.24
N TYR A 184 -19.28 -4.64 -19.13
CA TYR A 184 -19.47 -3.61 -20.17
C TYR A 184 -18.89 -4.01 -21.52
N CYS A 185 -17.68 -4.58 -21.56
CA CYS A 185 -17.04 -5.02 -22.81
C CYS A 185 -17.80 -6.17 -23.50
N VAL A 186 -18.50 -7.03 -22.73
CA VAL A 186 -19.36 -8.09 -23.28
C VAL A 186 -20.72 -7.56 -23.76
N GLN A 187 -21.17 -6.43 -23.21
CA GLN A 187 -22.45 -5.82 -23.53
C GLN A 187 -22.41 -4.83 -24.69
N GLU A 188 -21.24 -4.33 -25.12
CA GLU A 188 -21.09 -3.71 -26.44
C GLU A 188 -21.20 -4.83 -27.49
N PRO A 189 -22.35 -4.99 -28.20
CA PRO A 189 -22.32 -5.76 -29.42
C PRO A 189 -21.40 -5.01 -30.38
N MET A 190 -20.78 -5.69 -31.34
CA MET A 190 -20.18 -5.02 -32.49
C MET A 190 -21.25 -4.13 -33.15
N GLY A 191 -21.28 -2.86 -32.76
CA GLY A 191 -22.14 -1.84 -33.31
C GLY A 191 -21.53 -1.38 -34.62
N ASN A 192 -22.24 -1.69 -35.70
CA ASN A 192 -22.00 -1.31 -37.11
C ASN A 192 -21.22 -0.01 -37.33
#